data_AF-A0A183B549-F1
#
_entry.id   AF-A0A183B549-F1
#
_cell.length_a   1.000
_cell.length_b   1.000
_cell.length_c   1.000
_cell.angle_alpha   90.00
_cell.angle_beta   90.00
_cell.angle_gamma   90.00
#
_symmetry.space_group_name_H-M   'P 1'
#
loop_
_entity.id
_entity.type
_entity.pdbx_description
1 polymer ?
#
loop_
_entity_poly.entity_id
_entity_poly.type
_entity_poly.pdbx_seq_one_letter_code
_entity_poly.pdbx_strand_id
1 'polypeptide(L)'
;MAESARGFNDAFRRSLRGAPKECALSKGYLSVQKHQCYASLEAVIRYYLNSIKTRTEEAQKESKSVLMDVEDLDILETPERLILDLLRSNAKLEHLYHEIANDDLLQVPTRQSLIHDIVRHKVPSLVPQELADLYTVLEADFQPMTLWERSQPALRIMAASPELSVYIPQLHEVLVSKVVLQLSQVYRTIRLNELVKLCPFMDPISLERSVIELIHNLELPIRINHRLQALVFDEFTDLGISQCDYGGQLVSQSTHVNAPDRLSRQLTMFAQVMQQITEMLEGNQQLPDYRRALVSEYQACRRELHMELLNRRTYIEARKEQVEHIQGERDQIYMEEEARRQAELERRMQSEELNLQKEAEERERRKTEDEQARIRRRIALGNYNLLMEHKIGIKLDSKDLTEEQLDQFDADKILEKKALEVNKKRKELTEKAKAMAKKLDYYTRACRLEELPLLMAAVEPEAEKSREEHERSMREIEEHSKAEHERQLAEKNRLIRMKADVQVSILFSNLPNQFPFSTCFTVFGYNFYPFMAS
;
A
#
# COMPACT_ATOMS: atom_id res chain seq x y z
N MET A 1 69.38 28.11 1.22
CA MET A 1 68.13 28.17 2.01
C MET A 1 67.34 26.85 1.90
N ALA A 2 67.97 25.72 2.26
CA ALA A 2 67.31 24.41 2.27
C ALA A 2 67.64 23.56 3.51
N GLU A 3 68.37 24.11 4.49
CA GLU A 3 68.76 23.40 5.73
C GLU A 3 68.03 23.91 7.00
N SER A 4 67.32 25.04 6.93
CA SER A 4 66.55 25.55 8.08
C SER A 4 65.19 24.85 8.27
N ALA A 5 64.66 24.16 7.25
CA ALA A 5 63.35 23.50 7.30
C ALA A 5 63.36 22.08 7.91
N ARG A 6 64.54 21.47 8.14
CA ARG A 6 64.62 20.15 8.80
C ARG A 6 64.69 20.23 10.32
N GLY A 7 65.18 21.34 10.89
CA GLY A 7 65.29 21.51 12.35
C GLY A 7 63.96 21.75 13.08
N PHE A 8 62.95 22.30 12.40
CA PHE A 8 61.66 22.61 13.02
C PHE A 8 60.76 21.37 13.16
N ASN A 9 60.93 20.37 12.29
CA ASN A 9 60.14 19.14 12.29
C ASN A 9 60.57 18.14 13.38
N ASP A 10 61.83 18.16 13.83
CA ASP A 10 62.30 17.26 14.89
C ASP A 10 62.07 17.80 16.31
N ALA A 11 61.97 19.13 16.48
CA ALA A 11 61.60 19.74 17.76
C ALA A 11 60.10 19.52 18.07
N PHE A 12 59.23 19.60 17.06
CA PHE A 12 57.79 19.35 17.25
C PHE A 12 57.47 17.88 17.56
N ARG A 13 58.28 16.94 17.02
CA ARG A 13 58.14 15.49 17.29
C ARG A 13 58.63 15.03 18.66
N ARG A 14 59.41 15.84 19.39
CA ARG A 14 59.85 15.49 20.76
C ARG A 14 58.93 16.06 21.86
N SER A 15 58.18 17.12 21.59
CA SER A 15 57.27 17.72 22.57
C SER A 15 55.96 16.94 22.83
N LEU A 16 55.64 15.93 22.00
CA LEU A 16 54.38 15.17 22.09
C LEU A 16 54.52 13.75 22.66
N ARG A 17 55.65 13.44 23.33
CA ARG A 17 55.91 12.09 23.88
C ARG A 17 55.85 11.96 25.41
N GLY A 18 55.30 12.93 26.13
CA GLY A 18 55.13 12.80 27.58
C GLY A 18 54.11 13.75 28.19
N ALA A 19 52.83 13.41 28.12
CA ALA A 19 51.75 13.92 28.99
C ALA A 19 50.46 13.08 28.76
N PRO A 20 49.58 12.91 29.75
CA PRO A 20 48.76 11.70 29.93
C PRO A 20 47.58 11.54 28.96
N LYS A 21 47.24 10.27 28.73
CA LYS A 21 46.21 9.77 27.82
C LYS A 21 44.80 9.95 28.39
N GLU A 22 44.17 11.11 28.18
CA GLU A 22 42.71 11.24 28.39
C GLU A 22 41.94 11.67 27.13
N CYS A 23 42.62 12.10 26.07
CA CYS A 23 41.94 12.59 24.85
C CYS A 23 41.85 11.55 23.69
N ALA A 24 42.42 10.35 23.88
CA ALA A 24 42.30 9.25 22.91
C ALA A 24 41.06 8.36 23.13
N LEU A 25 40.45 8.42 24.32
CA LEU A 25 39.19 7.75 24.59
C LEU A 25 38.02 8.52 23.94
N SER A 26 38.01 9.85 23.92
CA SER A 26 36.86 10.58 23.34
C SER A 26 36.70 10.41 21.82
N LYS A 27 37.80 10.27 21.06
CA LYS A 27 37.74 10.04 19.60
C LYS A 27 37.48 8.58 19.21
N GLY A 28 37.83 7.63 20.06
CA GLY A 28 37.41 6.22 19.92
C GLY A 28 35.97 6.00 20.34
N TYR A 29 35.49 6.67 21.39
CA TYR A 29 34.10 6.56 21.85
C TYR A 29 33.10 7.23 20.91
N LEU A 30 33.49 8.28 20.16
CA LEU A 30 32.59 8.90 19.17
C LEU A 30 32.45 8.09 17.87
N SER A 31 33.49 7.36 17.43
CA SER A 31 33.38 6.43 16.31
C SER A 31 32.69 5.12 16.71
N VAL A 32 32.89 4.65 17.94
CA VAL A 32 32.20 3.48 18.49
C VAL A 32 30.71 3.81 18.77
N GLN A 33 30.35 4.99 19.28
CA GLN A 33 28.92 5.37 19.43
C GLN A 33 28.18 5.51 18.11
N LYS A 34 28.84 5.97 17.03
CA LYS A 34 28.22 6.06 15.70
C LYS A 34 28.17 4.73 14.95
N HIS A 35 28.95 3.71 15.32
CA HIS A 35 28.93 2.41 14.63
C HIS A 35 28.26 1.29 15.44
N GLN A 36 28.08 1.46 16.75
CA GLN A 36 27.42 0.46 17.60
C GLN A 36 25.88 0.64 17.64
N CYS A 37 25.36 1.78 17.18
CA CYS A 37 23.92 2.04 17.17
C CYS A 37 23.22 1.49 15.92
N TYR A 38 23.88 1.28 14.78
CA TYR A 38 23.20 0.74 13.60
C TYR A 38 22.86 -0.75 13.74
N ALA A 39 23.76 -1.58 14.28
CA ALA A 39 23.47 -2.99 14.53
C ALA A 39 22.46 -3.19 15.68
N SER A 40 22.50 -2.33 16.70
CA SER A 40 21.52 -2.32 17.80
C SER A 40 20.16 -1.83 17.34
N LEU A 41 20.09 -0.76 16.55
CA LEU A 41 18.85 -0.23 15.98
C LEU A 41 18.28 -1.19 14.94
N GLU A 42 19.12 -1.82 14.13
CA GLU A 42 18.69 -2.86 13.19
C GLU A 42 18.14 -4.08 13.92
N ALA A 43 18.77 -4.53 15.02
CA ALA A 43 18.23 -5.62 15.84
C ALA A 43 16.90 -5.24 16.51
N VAL A 44 16.77 -3.99 16.97
CA VAL A 44 15.55 -3.45 17.57
C VAL A 44 14.44 -3.30 16.52
N ILE A 45 14.77 -2.78 15.32
CA ILE A 45 13.84 -2.67 14.19
C ILE A 45 13.44 -4.07 13.70
N ARG A 46 14.37 -5.02 13.58
CA ARG A 46 14.05 -6.42 13.22
C ARG A 46 13.21 -7.09 14.30
N TYR A 47 13.44 -6.81 15.58
CA TYR A 47 12.64 -7.31 16.68
C TYR A 47 11.22 -6.73 16.65
N TYR A 48 11.06 -5.42 16.43
CA TYR A 48 9.75 -4.79 16.29
C TYR A 48 9.05 -5.22 15.00
N LEU A 49 9.75 -5.33 13.88
CA LEU A 49 9.19 -5.86 12.62
C LEU A 49 8.77 -7.32 12.78
N ASN A 50 9.55 -8.16 13.46
CA ASN A 50 9.16 -9.55 13.75
C ASN A 50 8.00 -9.62 14.74
N SER A 51 7.96 -8.75 15.76
CA SER A 51 6.85 -8.68 16.72
C SER A 51 5.56 -8.19 16.06
N ILE A 52 5.66 -7.26 15.12
CA ILE A 52 4.55 -6.81 14.28
C ILE A 52 4.12 -7.96 13.37
N LYS A 53 5.06 -8.64 12.69
CA LYS A 53 4.76 -9.81 11.84
C LYS A 53 4.05 -10.92 12.61
N THR A 54 4.54 -11.30 13.80
CA THR A 54 3.90 -12.33 14.61
C THR A 54 2.53 -11.88 15.10
N ARG A 55 2.35 -10.61 15.51
CA ARG A 55 1.03 -10.08 15.87
C ARG A 55 0.08 -10.00 14.68
N THR A 56 0.56 -9.65 13.49
CA THR A 56 -0.26 -9.66 12.28
C THR A 56 -0.59 -11.07 11.83
N GLU A 57 0.32 -12.03 11.99
CA GLU A 57 0.06 -13.45 11.70
C GLU A 57 -0.91 -14.06 12.71
N GLU A 58 -0.80 -13.73 14.00
CA GLU A 58 -1.75 -14.12 15.05
C GLU A 58 -3.13 -13.50 14.80
N ALA A 59 -3.20 -12.19 14.52
CA ALA A 59 -4.45 -11.51 14.16
C ALA A 59 -5.04 -12.05 12.85
N GLN A 60 -4.22 -12.40 11.86
CA GLN A 60 -4.66 -13.09 10.64
C GLN A 60 -5.13 -14.51 10.91
N LYS A 61 -4.54 -15.22 11.88
CA LYS A 61 -4.95 -16.58 12.28
C LYS A 61 -6.25 -16.56 13.06
N GLU A 62 -6.40 -15.61 13.97
CA GLU A 62 -7.65 -15.36 14.70
C GLU A 62 -8.74 -14.94 13.71
N SER A 63 -8.44 -14.01 12.79
CA SER A 63 -9.36 -13.61 11.72
C SER A 63 -9.73 -14.77 10.79
N LYS A 64 -8.75 -15.57 10.33
CA LYS A 64 -9.00 -16.81 9.55
C LYS A 64 -9.74 -17.89 10.33
N SER A 65 -9.63 -17.92 11.65
CA SER A 65 -10.41 -18.87 12.48
C SER A 65 -11.85 -18.41 12.71
N VAL A 66 -12.12 -17.11 12.54
CA VAL A 66 -13.44 -16.50 12.71
C VAL A 66 -14.18 -16.37 11.37
N LEU A 67 -13.47 -16.26 10.25
CA LEU A 67 -14.05 -16.20 8.91
C LEU A 67 -13.85 -17.55 8.21
N MET A 68 -14.93 -18.34 8.13
CA MET A 68 -15.05 -19.33 7.05
C MET A 68 -14.96 -18.61 5.71
N ASP A 69 -14.27 -19.24 4.76
CA ASP A 69 -13.90 -18.73 3.44
C ASP A 69 -15.01 -17.89 2.78
N VAL A 70 -14.78 -16.57 2.72
CA VAL A 70 -15.47 -15.69 1.77
C VAL A 70 -14.54 -15.51 0.58
N GLU A 71 -14.73 -16.37 -0.41
CA GLU A 71 -14.30 -16.11 -1.78
C GLU A 71 -15.08 -14.89 -2.27
N ASP A 72 -14.36 -13.79 -2.54
CA ASP A 72 -14.66 -12.74 -3.53
C ASP A 72 -13.91 -11.45 -3.17
N LEU A 73 -12.60 -11.41 -3.46
CA LEU A 73 -11.78 -10.20 -3.39
C LEU A 73 -11.71 -9.53 -4.77
N ASP A 74 -12.84 -8.99 -5.22
CA ASP A 74 -12.91 -7.96 -6.27
C ASP A 74 -13.83 -6.80 -5.86
N ILE A 75 -13.95 -6.55 -4.54
CA ILE A 75 -14.64 -5.37 -4.01
C ILE A 75 -13.58 -4.28 -3.79
N LEU A 76 -13.54 -3.32 -4.72
CA LEU A 76 -12.80 -2.04 -4.65
C LEU A 76 -13.33 -1.08 -3.55
N GLU A 77 -14.28 -1.53 -2.75
CA GLU A 77 -14.84 -0.75 -1.66
C GLU A 77 -14.20 -1.15 -0.35
N THR A 78 -13.48 -0.19 0.22
CA THR A 78 -12.91 -0.32 1.55
C THR A 78 -14.06 -0.56 2.56
N PRO A 79 -13.85 -1.35 3.63
CA PRO A 79 -14.92 -1.71 4.57
C PRO A 79 -15.63 -0.49 5.19
N GLU A 80 -14.97 0.66 5.23
CA GLU A 80 -15.52 1.94 5.65
C GLU A 80 -16.59 2.48 4.69
N ARG A 81 -16.43 2.28 3.37
CA ARG A 81 -17.42 2.68 2.35
C ARG A 81 -18.68 1.82 2.44
N LEU A 82 -18.52 0.52 2.65
CA LEU A 82 -19.62 -0.42 2.79
C LEU A 82 -20.46 -0.12 4.05
N ILE A 83 -19.81 0.22 5.16
CA ILE A 83 -20.48 0.66 6.39
C ILE A 83 -21.23 1.98 6.17
N LEU A 84 -20.64 2.93 5.44
CA LEU A 84 -21.26 4.22 5.14
C LEU A 84 -22.49 4.08 4.22
N ASP A 85 -22.44 3.21 3.20
CA ASP A 85 -23.61 2.96 2.35
C ASP A 85 -24.71 2.16 3.06
N LEU A 86 -24.34 1.27 3.99
CA LEU A 86 -25.29 0.60 4.88
C LEU A 86 -25.94 1.56 5.89
N LEU A 87 -25.20 2.53 6.41
CA LEU A 87 -25.74 3.57 7.31
C LEU A 87 -26.60 4.58 6.55
N ARG A 88 -26.23 4.92 5.31
CA ARG A 88 -26.98 5.82 4.43
C ARG A 88 -28.28 5.19 3.89
N SER A 89 -28.27 3.90 3.59
CA SER A 89 -29.45 3.19 3.06
C SER A 89 -30.50 2.86 4.13
N ASN A 90 -30.14 2.96 5.41
CA ASN A 90 -31.03 2.61 6.51
C ASN A 90 -31.60 3.87 7.18
N ALA A 91 -32.86 4.19 6.88
CA ALA A 91 -33.54 5.41 7.35
C ALA A 91 -33.58 5.57 8.89
N LYS A 92 -33.36 4.49 9.65
CA LYS A 92 -33.27 4.54 11.11
C LYS A 92 -31.88 4.92 11.64
N LEU A 93 -30.83 4.85 10.82
CA LEU A 93 -29.43 5.09 11.21
C LEU A 93 -28.80 6.31 10.50
N GLU A 94 -29.59 7.01 9.68
CA GLU A 94 -29.19 8.21 8.93
C GLU A 94 -28.66 9.33 9.84
N HIS A 95 -29.16 9.43 11.08
CA HIS A 95 -28.66 10.39 12.07
C HIS A 95 -27.23 10.07 12.54
N LEU A 96 -26.85 8.79 12.65
CA LEU A 96 -25.48 8.38 12.98
C LEU A 96 -24.53 8.61 11.81
N TYR A 97 -25.00 8.50 10.55
CA TYR A 97 -24.22 8.91 9.38
C TYR A 97 -23.86 10.39 9.43
N HIS A 98 -24.83 11.25 9.78
CA HIS A 98 -24.58 12.68 9.96
C HIS A 98 -23.72 13.00 11.19
N GLU A 99 -23.84 12.22 12.27
CA GLU A 99 -23.02 12.39 13.47
C GLU A 99 -21.56 11.96 13.25
N ILE A 100 -21.32 10.85 12.54
CA ILE A 100 -19.99 10.36 12.15
C ILE A 100 -19.37 11.24 11.05
N ALA A 101 -20.16 11.77 10.12
CA ALA A 101 -19.68 12.71 9.10
C ALA A 101 -19.32 14.09 9.67
N ASN A 102 -19.81 14.42 10.87
CA ASN A 102 -19.49 15.66 11.60
C ASN A 102 -18.25 15.53 12.50
N ASP A 103 -17.69 14.33 12.71
CA ASP A 103 -16.35 14.18 13.27
C ASP A 103 -15.34 14.51 12.15
N ASP A 104 -14.92 15.78 12.14
CA ASP A 104 -14.15 16.55 11.14
C ASP A 104 -12.75 16.00 10.75
N LEU A 105 -12.56 14.70 10.51
CA LEU A 105 -11.27 14.15 10.02
C LEU A 105 -11.39 12.94 9.08
N LEU A 106 -12.56 12.69 8.49
CA LEU A 106 -12.73 11.65 7.47
C LEU A 106 -11.98 11.95 6.16
N GLN A 107 -11.71 13.23 5.90
CA GLN A 107 -10.89 13.65 4.77
C GLN A 107 -9.55 14.18 5.26
N VAL A 108 -8.45 13.61 4.75
CA VAL A 108 -7.10 14.13 5.05
C VAL A 108 -7.05 15.60 4.62
N PRO A 109 -6.78 16.54 5.54
CA PRO A 109 -6.81 17.95 5.23
C PRO A 109 -5.74 18.25 4.18
N THR A 110 -6.17 18.68 3.01
CA THR A 110 -5.27 19.12 1.95
C THR A 110 -4.98 20.61 2.11
N ARG A 111 -3.81 21.04 1.64
CA ARG A 111 -3.41 22.46 1.63
C ARG A 111 -4.49 23.36 1.01
N GLN A 112 -5.10 22.92 -0.10
CA GLN A 112 -6.15 23.67 -0.79
C GLN A 112 -7.44 23.79 0.01
N SER A 113 -7.86 22.70 0.68
CA SER A 113 -9.02 22.74 1.56
C SER A 113 -8.82 23.76 2.66
N LEU A 114 -7.65 23.72 3.32
CA LEU A 114 -7.31 24.67 4.39
C LEU A 114 -7.28 26.11 3.89
N ILE A 115 -6.72 26.37 2.70
CA ILE A 115 -6.71 27.72 2.10
C ILE A 115 -8.14 28.18 1.77
N HIS A 116 -8.95 27.30 1.20
CA HIS A 116 -10.35 27.60 0.92
C HIS A 116 -11.12 27.93 2.21
N ASP A 117 -10.87 27.20 3.30
CA ASP A 117 -11.51 27.44 4.59
C ASP A 117 -11.05 28.77 5.21
N ILE A 118 -9.77 29.11 5.11
CA ILE A 118 -9.23 30.43 5.52
C ILE A 118 -9.97 31.57 4.82
N VAL A 119 -10.19 31.45 3.50
CA VAL A 119 -10.92 32.45 2.71
C VAL A 119 -12.41 32.46 3.07
N ARG A 120 -13.03 31.29 3.21
CA ARG A 120 -14.44 31.12 3.59
C ARG A 120 -14.75 31.77 4.93
N HIS A 121 -13.86 31.61 5.91
CA HIS A 121 -13.95 32.21 7.24
C HIS A 121 -13.49 33.67 7.29
N LYS A 122 -13.10 34.27 6.16
CA LYS A 122 -12.65 35.67 6.04
C LYS A 122 -11.48 36.01 6.97
N VAL A 123 -10.62 35.04 7.28
CA VAL A 123 -9.43 35.24 8.12
C VAL A 123 -8.52 36.35 7.59
N PRO A 124 -8.32 36.56 6.27
CA PRO A 124 -7.52 37.68 5.77
C PRO A 124 -8.00 39.07 6.22
N SER A 125 -9.26 39.22 6.65
CA SER A 125 -9.79 40.48 7.18
C SER A 125 -9.51 40.69 8.68
N LEU A 126 -9.11 39.64 9.40
CA LEU A 126 -8.86 39.64 10.84
C LEU A 126 -7.38 39.80 11.19
N VAL A 127 -6.51 39.49 10.23
CA VAL A 127 -5.05 39.44 10.40
C VAL A 127 -4.44 40.81 10.00
N PRO A 128 -3.30 41.22 10.59
CA PRO A 128 -2.54 42.39 10.12
C PRO A 128 -2.37 42.43 8.60
N GLN A 129 -2.46 43.64 8.04
CA GLN A 129 -2.50 43.85 6.60
C GLN A 129 -1.27 43.27 5.90
N GLU A 130 -0.11 43.30 6.52
CA GLU A 130 1.14 42.76 5.96
C GLU A 130 1.09 41.23 5.76
N LEU A 131 0.39 40.51 6.63
CA LEU A 131 0.21 39.06 6.51
C LEU A 131 -0.92 38.70 5.53
N ALA A 132 -1.96 39.55 5.43
CA ALA A 132 -2.97 39.44 4.38
C ALA A 132 -2.36 39.70 2.99
N ASP A 133 -1.44 40.65 2.90
CA ASP A 133 -0.66 40.94 1.69
C ASP A 133 0.24 39.75 1.34
N LEU A 134 0.85 39.07 2.33
CA LEU A 134 1.63 37.84 2.10
C LEU A 134 0.79 36.73 1.47
N TYR A 135 -0.45 36.53 1.93
CA TYR A 135 -1.39 35.58 1.31
C TYR A 135 -1.65 35.96 -0.16
N THR A 136 -1.92 37.23 -0.44
CA THR A 136 -2.17 37.74 -1.79
C THR A 136 -0.94 37.53 -2.70
N VAL A 137 0.26 37.78 -2.17
CA VAL A 137 1.54 37.61 -2.87
C VAL A 137 1.83 36.14 -3.21
N LEU A 138 1.46 35.21 -2.34
CA LEU A 138 1.74 33.77 -2.53
C LEU A 138 0.68 33.05 -3.37
N GLU A 139 -0.60 33.37 -3.21
CA GLU A 139 -1.71 32.63 -3.83
C GLU A 139 -2.41 33.36 -4.97
N ALA A 140 -2.47 34.70 -4.98
CA ALA A 140 -3.28 35.45 -5.94
C ALA A 140 -2.44 36.14 -7.04
N ASP A 141 -1.52 37.03 -6.66
CA ASP A 141 -0.70 37.86 -7.57
C ASP A 141 0.79 37.53 -7.38
N PHE A 142 1.17 36.33 -7.81
CA PHE A 142 2.53 35.84 -7.68
C PHE A 142 3.45 36.42 -8.77
N GLN A 143 4.49 37.15 -8.33
CA GLN A 143 5.46 37.80 -9.21
C GLN A 143 6.90 37.43 -8.80
N PRO A 144 7.62 36.57 -9.54
CA PRO A 144 8.91 36.02 -9.10
C PRO A 144 10.01 37.06 -8.82
N MET A 145 10.03 38.15 -9.58
CA MET A 145 11.10 39.15 -9.50
C MET A 145 10.94 40.07 -8.28
N THR A 146 9.69 40.38 -7.92
CA THR A 146 9.34 41.31 -6.83
C THR A 146 8.90 40.58 -5.57
N LEU A 147 8.82 39.24 -5.60
CA LEU A 147 8.32 38.40 -4.51
C LEU A 147 9.03 38.68 -3.19
N TRP A 148 10.36 38.67 -3.23
CA TRP A 148 11.17 38.86 -2.03
C TRP A 148 10.95 40.25 -1.40
N GLU A 149 10.91 41.30 -2.21
CA GLU A 149 10.69 42.67 -1.74
C GLU A 149 9.30 42.81 -1.10
N ARG A 150 8.28 42.17 -1.68
CA ARG A 150 6.90 42.18 -1.18
C ARG A 150 6.69 41.31 0.06
N SER A 151 7.45 40.22 0.24
CA SER A 151 7.32 39.34 1.41
C SER A 151 8.09 39.83 2.65
N GLN A 152 9.07 40.72 2.47
CA GLN A 152 9.90 41.23 3.58
C GLN A 152 9.13 41.86 4.75
N PRO A 153 8.12 42.74 4.54
CA PRO A 153 7.39 43.36 5.64
C PRO A 153 6.69 42.34 6.53
N ALA A 154 6.06 41.33 5.92
CA ALA A 154 5.38 40.24 6.61
C ALA A 154 6.35 39.38 7.43
N LEU A 155 7.49 39.00 6.83
CA LEU A 155 8.54 38.21 7.49
C LEU A 155 9.13 38.93 8.71
N ARG A 156 9.27 40.25 8.67
CA ARG A 156 9.74 41.05 9.82
C ARG A 156 8.77 41.00 10.98
N ILE A 157 7.46 41.06 10.72
CA ILE A 157 6.43 40.95 11.76
C ILE A 157 6.42 39.54 12.35
N MET A 158 6.53 38.50 11.51
CA MET A 158 6.62 37.12 11.99
C MET A 158 7.88 36.89 12.83
N ALA A 159 9.01 37.50 12.48
CA ALA A 159 10.25 37.39 13.25
C ALA A 159 10.19 38.09 14.61
N ALA A 160 9.34 39.12 14.75
CA ALA A 160 9.14 39.81 16.02
C ALA A 160 8.37 38.97 17.05
N SER A 161 7.58 37.98 16.61
CA SER A 161 6.82 37.09 17.48
C SER A 161 7.48 35.71 17.58
N PRO A 162 7.87 35.26 18.80
CA PRO A 162 8.59 33.99 18.94
C PRO A 162 7.77 32.78 18.46
N GLU A 163 6.45 32.80 18.62
CA GLU A 163 5.55 31.74 18.15
C GLU A 163 5.50 31.63 16.61
N LEU A 164 5.56 32.75 15.89
CA LEU A 164 5.49 32.78 14.42
C LEU A 164 6.85 32.56 13.76
N SER A 165 7.94 32.84 14.48
CA SER A 165 9.31 32.67 13.99
C SER A 165 9.64 31.23 13.57
N VAL A 166 8.96 30.23 14.16
CA VAL A 166 9.15 28.80 13.87
C VAL A 166 8.81 28.46 12.42
N TYR A 167 7.91 29.20 11.77
CA TYR A 167 7.44 28.94 10.41
C TYR A 167 8.29 29.60 9.30
N ILE A 168 9.22 30.48 9.68
CA ILE A 168 10.04 31.25 8.70
C ILE A 168 10.89 30.33 7.81
N PRO A 169 11.60 29.31 8.34
CA PRO A 169 12.41 28.43 7.50
C PRO A 169 11.58 27.69 6.44
N GLN A 170 10.41 27.15 6.82
CA GLN A 170 9.53 26.44 5.89
C GLN A 170 8.92 27.41 4.87
N LEU A 171 8.63 28.65 5.27
CA LEU A 171 8.15 29.68 4.36
C LEU A 171 9.21 30.06 3.33
N HIS A 172 10.49 30.11 3.71
CA HIS A 172 11.61 30.33 2.77
C HIS A 172 11.71 29.21 1.73
N GLU A 173 11.57 27.96 2.13
CA GLU A 173 11.53 26.81 1.20
C GLU A 173 10.34 26.93 0.23
N VAL A 174 9.14 27.24 0.73
CA VAL A 174 7.94 27.44 -0.10
C VAL A 174 8.10 28.59 -1.09
N LEU A 175 8.70 29.71 -0.65
CA LEU A 175 9.00 30.86 -1.52
C LEU A 175 9.93 30.44 -2.66
N VAL A 176 10.98 29.68 -2.37
CA VAL A 176 11.93 29.19 -3.37
C VAL A 176 11.25 28.25 -4.34
N SER A 177 10.47 27.28 -3.85
CA SER A 177 9.73 26.34 -4.69
C SER A 177 8.79 27.05 -5.65
N LYS A 178 8.05 28.05 -5.16
CA LYS A 178 7.16 28.89 -5.98
C LYS A 178 7.91 29.73 -7.01
N VAL A 179 9.05 30.33 -6.64
CA VAL A 179 9.90 31.08 -7.58
C VAL A 179 10.41 30.18 -8.69
N VAL A 180 11.01 29.04 -8.33
CA VAL A 180 11.57 28.07 -9.29
C VAL A 180 10.49 27.53 -10.22
N LEU A 181 9.30 27.21 -9.69
CA LEU A 181 8.15 26.79 -10.48
C LEU A 181 7.74 27.84 -11.52
N GLN A 182 7.60 29.09 -11.12
CA GLN A 182 7.19 30.14 -12.05
C GLN A 182 8.29 30.48 -13.06
N LEU A 183 9.56 30.44 -12.65
CA LEU A 183 10.70 30.61 -13.56
C LEU A 183 10.75 29.49 -14.60
N SER A 184 10.42 28.25 -14.23
CA SER A 184 10.39 27.11 -15.16
C SER A 184 9.38 27.28 -16.31
N GLN A 185 8.31 28.05 -16.10
CA GLN A 185 7.31 28.31 -17.12
C GLN A 185 7.77 29.33 -18.17
N VAL A 186 8.59 30.29 -17.76
CA VAL A 186 8.99 31.44 -18.60
C VAL A 186 10.36 31.24 -19.22
N TYR A 187 11.28 30.60 -18.48
CA TYR A 187 12.68 30.44 -18.87
C TYR A 187 13.01 28.99 -19.15
N ARG A 188 13.76 28.75 -20.23
CA ARG A 188 14.37 27.45 -20.51
C ARG A 188 15.66 27.24 -19.72
N THR A 189 16.44 28.29 -19.52
CA THR A 189 17.71 28.24 -18.80
C THR A 189 17.88 29.47 -17.92
N ILE A 190 18.40 29.29 -16.71
CA ILE A 190 18.73 30.39 -15.81
C ILE A 190 20.09 30.16 -15.16
N ARG A 191 20.87 31.23 -14.96
CA ARG A 191 22.15 31.13 -14.25
C ARG A 191 21.90 31.03 -12.75
N LEU A 192 22.65 30.19 -12.05
CA LEU A 192 22.55 30.00 -10.60
C LEU A 192 22.78 31.33 -9.85
N ASN A 193 23.72 32.15 -10.33
CA ASN A 193 23.98 33.48 -9.77
C ASN A 193 22.78 34.43 -9.87
N GLU A 194 21.93 34.31 -10.90
CA GLU A 194 20.72 35.13 -10.98
C GLU A 194 19.66 34.62 -10.01
N LEU A 195 19.54 33.29 -9.83
CA LEU A 195 18.64 32.72 -8.83
C LEU A 195 19.04 33.13 -7.40
N VAL A 196 20.34 33.18 -7.09
CA VAL A 196 20.84 33.67 -5.79
C VAL A 196 20.48 35.13 -5.55
N LYS A 197 20.48 35.98 -6.59
CA LYS A 197 20.05 37.39 -6.45
C LYS A 197 18.55 37.52 -6.16
N LEU A 198 17.73 36.61 -6.71
CA LEU A 198 16.29 36.59 -6.48
C LEU A 198 15.93 36.09 -5.09
N CYS A 199 16.74 35.18 -4.54
CA CYS A 199 16.55 34.60 -3.21
C CYS A 199 17.74 34.93 -2.28
N PRO A 200 17.94 36.20 -1.89
CA PRO A 200 19.11 36.61 -1.10
C PRO A 200 19.04 36.19 0.38
N PHE A 201 17.91 35.64 0.82
CA PHE A 201 17.64 35.22 2.20
C PHE A 201 18.15 33.81 2.53
N MET A 202 18.63 33.07 1.54
CA MET A 202 19.11 31.70 1.71
C MET A 202 20.51 31.56 1.12
N ASP A 203 21.33 30.69 1.74
CA ASP A 203 22.66 30.43 1.22
C ASP A 203 22.61 29.64 -0.10
N PRO A 204 23.62 29.80 -0.99
CA PRO A 204 23.59 29.16 -2.30
C PRO A 204 23.50 27.62 -2.27
N ILE A 205 24.02 26.99 -1.20
CA ILE A 205 24.03 25.53 -1.08
C ILE A 205 22.65 25.03 -0.66
N SER A 206 22.01 25.68 0.32
CA SER A 206 20.63 25.38 0.69
C SER A 206 19.65 25.67 -0.45
N LEU A 207 19.89 26.72 -1.23
CA LEU A 207 19.13 27.02 -2.45
C LEU A 207 19.22 25.90 -3.47
N GLU A 208 20.43 25.42 -3.74
CA GLU A 208 20.64 24.29 -4.62
C GLU A 208 19.98 23.02 -4.08
N ARG A 209 20.06 22.78 -2.77
CA ARG A 209 19.39 21.65 -2.11
C ARG A 209 17.87 21.71 -2.27
N SER A 210 17.24 22.87 -2.09
CA SER A 210 15.80 23.04 -2.32
C SER A 210 15.43 22.74 -3.78
N VAL A 211 16.26 23.16 -4.74
CA VAL A 211 16.06 22.81 -6.17
C VAL A 211 16.20 21.30 -6.41
N ILE A 212 17.18 20.63 -5.78
CA ILE A 212 17.36 19.18 -5.86
C ILE A 212 16.16 18.43 -5.26
N GLU A 213 15.58 18.94 -4.18
CA GLU A 213 14.38 18.37 -3.56
C GLU A 213 13.18 18.40 -4.51
N LEU A 214 12.99 19.50 -5.26
CA LEU A 214 11.96 19.59 -6.31
C LEU A 214 12.18 18.57 -7.43
N ILE A 215 13.43 18.29 -7.79
CA ILE A 215 13.78 17.27 -8.79
C ILE A 215 13.49 15.88 -8.22
N HIS A 216 13.88 15.62 -6.97
CA HIS A 216 13.71 14.32 -6.31
C HIS A 216 12.23 13.98 -6.12
N ASN A 217 11.41 14.95 -5.73
CA ASN A 217 9.97 14.79 -5.58
C ASN A 217 9.23 14.71 -6.92
N LEU A 218 9.96 14.80 -8.04
CA LEU A 218 9.44 14.78 -9.41
C LEU A 218 8.43 15.90 -9.68
N GLU A 219 8.55 17.02 -8.97
CA GLU A 219 7.69 18.20 -9.14
C GLU A 219 8.08 18.96 -10.42
N LEU A 220 9.39 19.05 -10.71
CA LEU A 220 9.90 19.80 -11.86
C LEU A 220 11.07 19.07 -12.58
N PRO A 221 11.06 19.05 -13.93
CA PRO A 221 12.15 18.51 -14.75
C PRO A 221 13.30 19.52 -14.86
N ILE A 222 14.19 19.53 -13.87
CA ILE A 222 15.33 20.46 -13.85
C ILE A 222 16.64 19.68 -14.01
N ARG A 223 17.53 20.16 -14.87
CA ARG A 223 18.92 19.68 -14.97
C ARG A 223 19.88 20.76 -14.45
N ILE A 224 20.76 20.39 -13.54
CA ILE A 224 21.77 21.30 -12.97
C ILE A 224 23.11 21.11 -13.69
N ASN A 225 23.65 22.19 -14.25
CA ASN A 225 24.96 22.20 -14.91
C ASN A 225 25.94 23.08 -14.14
N HIS A 226 26.76 22.48 -13.28
CA HIS A 226 27.76 23.21 -12.49
C HIS A 226 28.90 23.81 -13.32
N ARG A 227 29.21 23.26 -14.50
CA ARG A 227 30.27 23.84 -15.35
C ARG A 227 29.86 25.20 -15.91
N LEU A 228 28.60 25.33 -16.29
CA LEU A 228 28.01 26.59 -16.76
C LEU A 228 27.39 27.42 -15.64
N GLN A 229 27.34 26.89 -14.41
CA GLN A 229 26.63 27.47 -13.27
C GLN A 229 25.19 27.86 -13.65
N ALA A 230 24.46 26.93 -14.27
CA ALA A 230 23.13 27.18 -14.81
C ALA A 230 22.17 26.01 -14.54
N LEU A 231 20.92 26.35 -14.31
CA LEU A 231 19.78 25.42 -14.30
C LEU A 231 19.17 25.41 -15.70
N VAL A 232 18.87 24.22 -16.19
CA VAL A 232 18.17 23.99 -17.45
C VAL A 232 16.83 23.36 -17.11
N PHE A 233 15.76 24.09 -17.37
CA PHE A 233 14.40 23.58 -17.29
C PHE A 233 14.13 22.79 -18.57
N ASP A 234 13.84 21.51 -18.42
CA ASP A 234 13.66 20.61 -19.54
C ASP A 234 12.18 20.26 -19.77
N GLU A 235 11.88 19.68 -20.92
CA GLU A 235 10.58 19.07 -21.17
C GLU A 235 10.69 17.58 -20.78
N PHE A 236 9.72 17.03 -20.05
CA PHE A 236 9.68 15.58 -19.79
C PHE A 236 9.44 14.88 -21.13
N THR A 237 10.49 14.41 -21.79
CA THR A 237 10.31 13.78 -23.11
C THR A 237 9.93 12.31 -23.03
N ASP A 238 10.26 11.55 -21.98
CA ASP A 238 10.27 10.08 -22.12
C ASP A 238 9.91 9.23 -20.89
N LEU A 239 9.33 9.77 -19.81
CA LEU A 239 8.87 8.90 -18.71
C LEU A 239 7.47 9.27 -18.26
N GLY A 240 6.52 8.37 -18.57
CA GLY A 240 5.19 8.30 -17.96
C GLY A 240 5.28 7.94 -16.48
N ILE A 241 5.90 8.82 -15.69
CA ILE A 241 5.84 8.75 -14.24
C ILE A 241 4.70 9.65 -13.85
N SER A 242 3.68 9.01 -13.25
CA SER A 242 2.60 9.60 -12.48
C SER A 242 2.96 11.01 -12.01
N GLN A 243 2.32 12.02 -12.62
CA GLN A 243 2.20 13.29 -11.94
C GLN A 243 1.61 12.95 -10.57
N CYS A 244 2.34 13.19 -9.49
CA CYS A 244 1.66 13.55 -8.27
C CYS A 244 0.82 14.77 -8.69
N ASP A 245 -0.50 14.70 -8.55
CA ASP A 245 -1.46 15.77 -8.88
C ASP A 245 -1.26 17.05 -8.04
N TYR A 246 -0.05 17.30 -7.54
CA TYR A 246 0.45 18.61 -7.15
C TYR A 246 0.44 19.61 -8.32
N GLY A 247 0.30 19.15 -9.58
CA GLY A 247 0.11 20.00 -10.76
C GLY A 247 -1.15 20.88 -10.71
N GLY A 248 -2.12 20.55 -9.85
CA GLY A 248 -3.24 21.45 -9.52
C GLY A 248 -2.97 22.42 -8.36
N GLN A 249 -1.84 22.30 -7.65
CA GLN A 249 -1.66 22.83 -6.29
C GLN A 249 -0.66 23.97 -6.12
N LEU A 250 0.36 24.10 -6.98
CA LEU A 250 1.30 25.23 -6.90
C LEU A 250 1.05 26.32 -7.94
N VAL A 251 0.13 26.04 -8.87
CA VAL A 251 -0.18 26.84 -10.04
C VAL A 251 -1.49 27.53 -9.77
N SER A 252 -1.42 28.84 -9.49
CA SER A 252 -2.59 29.70 -9.67
C SER A 252 -3.21 29.38 -11.03
N GLN A 253 -4.55 29.38 -11.10
CA GLN A 253 -5.38 28.94 -12.24
C GLN A 253 -5.05 29.62 -13.59
N SER A 254 -4.02 30.46 -13.65
CA SER A 254 -3.61 31.29 -14.78
C SER A 254 -2.23 30.97 -15.38
N THR A 255 -1.42 30.06 -14.82
CA THR A 255 0.00 29.95 -15.24
C THR A 255 0.43 28.53 -15.63
N HIS A 256 0.21 28.23 -16.91
CA HIS A 256 0.49 26.98 -17.62
C HIS A 256 1.86 26.33 -17.35
N VAL A 257 2.03 25.59 -16.26
CA VAL A 257 2.92 24.41 -16.27
C VAL A 257 2.08 23.26 -16.78
N ASN A 258 2.28 22.87 -18.03
CA ASN A 258 1.91 21.56 -18.59
C ASN A 258 2.54 21.47 -19.98
N ALA A 259 3.85 21.21 -20.01
CA ALA A 259 4.58 20.95 -21.25
C ALA A 259 4.65 19.47 -21.71
N PRO A 260 4.32 18.42 -20.93
CA PRO A 260 4.45 17.05 -21.45
C PRO A 260 3.29 16.64 -22.37
N ASP A 261 2.13 17.30 -22.29
CA ASP A 261 0.93 16.91 -23.04
C ASP A 261 0.56 17.89 -24.15
N ARG A 262 1.55 18.58 -24.76
CA ARG A 262 1.26 19.56 -25.82
C ARG A 262 0.45 18.95 -26.95
N LEU A 263 0.78 17.74 -27.42
CA LEU A 263 0.04 17.08 -28.49
C LEU A 263 -1.38 16.68 -28.05
N SER A 264 -1.53 15.96 -26.93
CA SER A 264 -2.84 15.52 -26.42
C SER A 264 -3.77 16.70 -26.13
N ARG A 265 -3.26 17.74 -25.45
CA ARG A 265 -4.02 18.96 -25.17
C ARG A 265 -4.31 19.77 -26.42
N GLN A 266 -3.36 19.89 -27.36
CA GLN A 266 -3.60 20.58 -28.64
C GLN A 266 -4.66 19.86 -29.46
N LEU A 267 -4.62 18.53 -29.51
CA LEU A 267 -5.64 17.72 -30.19
C LEU A 267 -7.00 17.86 -29.51
N THR A 268 -7.04 17.90 -28.18
CA THR A 268 -8.28 18.12 -27.41
C THR A 268 -8.86 19.51 -27.65
N MET A 269 -8.03 20.56 -27.58
CA MET A 269 -8.45 21.93 -27.88
C MET A 269 -8.91 22.07 -29.34
N PHE A 270 -8.19 21.44 -30.27
CA PHE A 270 -8.59 21.41 -31.69
C PHE A 270 -9.93 20.70 -31.86
N ALA A 271 -10.13 19.54 -31.23
CA ALA A 271 -11.39 18.81 -31.26
C ALA A 271 -12.54 19.63 -30.67
N GLN A 272 -12.32 20.31 -29.54
CA GLN A 272 -13.32 21.18 -28.91
C GLN A 272 -13.71 22.35 -29.81
N VAL A 273 -12.73 23.04 -30.41
CA VAL A 273 -13.00 24.14 -31.35
C VAL A 273 -13.72 23.62 -32.60
N MET A 274 -13.31 22.47 -33.15
CA MET A 274 -13.99 21.86 -34.29
C MET A 274 -15.42 21.45 -33.95
N GLN A 275 -15.68 20.94 -32.74
CA GLN A 275 -17.02 20.63 -32.27
C GLN A 275 -17.87 21.91 -32.16
N GLN A 276 -17.34 22.98 -31.55
CA GLN A 276 -18.04 24.26 -31.46
C GLN A 276 -18.37 24.84 -32.84
N ILE A 277 -17.43 24.76 -33.79
CA ILE A 277 -17.67 25.18 -35.18
C ILE A 277 -18.77 24.32 -35.82
N THR A 278 -18.74 23.01 -35.59
CA THR A 278 -19.75 22.08 -36.11
C THR A 278 -21.13 22.41 -35.55
N GLU A 279 -21.25 22.61 -34.24
CA GLU A 279 -22.51 23.02 -33.58
C GLU A 279 -23.04 24.36 -34.08
N MET A 280 -22.15 25.33 -34.35
CA MET A 280 -22.53 26.63 -34.94
C MET A 280 -23.06 26.48 -36.39
N LEU A 281 -22.49 25.56 -37.17
CA LEU A 281 -22.90 25.30 -38.55
C LEU A 281 -24.18 24.44 -38.63
N GLU A 282 -24.42 23.57 -37.65
CA GLU A 282 -25.55 22.62 -37.62
C GLU A 282 -26.90 23.24 -37.23
N GLY A 283 -26.98 24.54 -36.93
CA GLY A 283 -28.20 25.25 -36.50
C GLY A 283 -29.42 25.16 -37.44
N ASN A 284 -29.29 24.57 -38.62
CA ASN A 284 -30.36 24.37 -39.60
C ASN A 284 -30.71 22.89 -39.90
N GLN A 285 -30.13 21.91 -39.20
CA GLN A 285 -30.52 20.51 -39.40
C GLN A 285 -31.81 20.19 -38.62
N GLN A 286 -32.89 19.86 -39.35
CA GLN A 286 -34.07 19.19 -38.80
C GLN A 286 -33.61 17.94 -38.03
N LEU A 287 -34.29 17.57 -36.93
CA LEU A 287 -33.91 16.43 -36.07
C LEU A 287 -33.24 15.30 -36.88
N PRO A 288 -31.99 14.90 -36.52
CA PRO A 288 -31.20 13.96 -37.31
C PRO A 288 -32.07 12.78 -37.75
N ASP A 289 -32.06 12.44 -39.04
CA ASP A 289 -32.90 11.35 -39.59
C ASP A 289 -32.77 10.06 -38.77
N TYR A 290 -31.58 9.81 -38.20
CA TYR A 290 -31.29 8.72 -37.27
C TYR A 290 -32.17 8.75 -35.99
N ARG A 291 -32.38 9.92 -35.35
CA ARG A 291 -33.26 10.02 -34.18
C ARG A 291 -34.70 9.66 -34.52
N ARG A 292 -35.18 10.07 -35.70
CA ARG A 292 -36.52 9.71 -36.18
C ARG A 292 -36.63 8.21 -36.47
N ALA A 293 -35.62 7.62 -37.11
CA ALA A 293 -35.55 6.17 -37.34
C ALA A 293 -35.56 5.39 -36.01
N LEU A 294 -34.73 5.78 -35.04
CA LEU A 294 -34.63 5.14 -33.73
C LEU A 294 -35.96 5.21 -32.95
N VAL A 295 -36.62 6.37 -32.96
CA VAL A 295 -37.93 6.52 -32.32
C VAL A 295 -39.00 5.66 -33.01
N SER A 296 -38.98 5.58 -34.35
CA SER A 296 -39.90 4.73 -35.11
C SER A 296 -39.68 3.25 -34.81
N GLU A 297 -38.43 2.81 -34.74
CA GLU A 297 -38.06 1.43 -34.40
C GLU A 297 -38.51 1.06 -32.97
N TYR A 298 -38.25 1.95 -32.00
CA TYR A 298 -38.75 1.77 -30.64
C TYR A 298 -40.28 1.69 -30.60
N GLN A 299 -40.99 2.56 -31.34
CA GLN A 299 -42.45 2.53 -31.39
C GLN A 299 -43.00 1.23 -31.97
N ALA A 300 -42.32 0.64 -32.95
CA ALA A 300 -42.69 -0.66 -33.52
C ALA A 300 -42.51 -1.80 -32.50
N CYS A 301 -41.37 -1.84 -31.80
CA CYS A 301 -41.00 -2.97 -30.96
C CYS A 301 -41.38 -2.82 -29.47
N ARG A 302 -41.89 -1.66 -29.02
CA ARG A 302 -42.12 -1.38 -27.57
C ARG A 302 -42.97 -2.44 -26.86
N ARG A 303 -43.98 -2.99 -27.54
CA ARG A 303 -44.90 -3.97 -26.93
C ARG A 303 -44.22 -5.31 -26.75
N GLU A 304 -43.44 -5.74 -27.73
CA GLU A 304 -42.68 -6.99 -27.69
C GLU A 304 -41.61 -6.91 -26.60
N LEU A 305 -40.81 -5.85 -26.58
CA LEU A 305 -39.81 -5.62 -25.51
C LEU A 305 -40.45 -5.56 -24.11
N HIS A 306 -41.63 -4.96 -23.98
CA HIS A 306 -42.35 -4.92 -22.72
C HIS A 306 -42.81 -6.32 -22.28
N MET A 307 -43.34 -7.12 -23.20
CA MET A 307 -43.74 -8.50 -22.92
C MET A 307 -42.54 -9.39 -22.57
N GLU A 308 -41.41 -9.24 -23.27
CA GLU A 308 -40.17 -9.93 -22.92
C GLU A 308 -39.68 -9.55 -21.53
N LEU A 309 -39.75 -8.27 -21.15
CA LEU A 309 -39.35 -7.83 -19.82
C LEU A 309 -40.25 -8.42 -18.72
N LEU A 310 -41.55 -8.52 -18.97
CA LEU A 310 -42.50 -9.17 -18.06
C LEU A 310 -42.24 -10.67 -17.95
N ASN A 311 -42.01 -11.36 -19.07
CA ASN A 311 -41.65 -12.78 -19.08
C ASN A 311 -40.31 -13.04 -18.39
N ARG A 312 -39.36 -12.11 -18.51
CA ARG A 312 -38.09 -12.19 -17.79
C ARG A 312 -38.29 -12.01 -16.29
N ARG A 313 -39.20 -11.11 -15.88
CA ARG A 313 -39.56 -10.96 -14.46
C ARG A 313 -40.13 -12.25 -13.90
N THR A 314 -41.08 -12.89 -14.57
CA THR A 314 -41.67 -14.15 -14.10
C THR A 314 -40.64 -15.27 -14.03
N TYR A 315 -39.72 -15.35 -15.00
CA TYR A 315 -38.60 -16.29 -14.96
C TYR A 315 -37.66 -16.06 -13.77
N ILE A 316 -37.33 -14.79 -13.47
CA ILE A 316 -36.47 -14.44 -12.32
C ILE A 316 -37.16 -14.79 -11.00
N GLU A 317 -38.46 -14.48 -10.86
CA GLU A 317 -39.24 -14.82 -9.67
C GLU A 317 -39.26 -16.35 -9.45
N ALA A 318 -39.57 -17.14 -10.49
CA ALA A 318 -39.54 -18.59 -10.39
C ALA A 318 -38.14 -19.15 -10.06
N ARG A 319 -37.08 -18.51 -10.57
CA ARG A 319 -35.69 -18.91 -10.25
C ARG A 319 -35.31 -18.57 -8.82
N LYS A 320 -35.76 -17.43 -8.29
CA LYS A 320 -35.55 -17.06 -6.88
C LYS A 320 -36.24 -18.05 -5.94
N GLU A 321 -37.48 -18.42 -6.23
CA GLU A 321 -38.21 -19.44 -5.45
C GLU A 321 -37.48 -20.79 -5.43
N GLN A 322 -36.92 -21.23 -6.57
CA GLN A 322 -36.11 -22.45 -6.63
C GLN A 322 -34.83 -22.36 -5.77
N VAL A 323 -34.16 -21.21 -5.79
CA VAL A 323 -32.94 -21.00 -4.98
C VAL A 323 -33.29 -20.96 -3.49
N GLU A 324 -34.38 -20.28 -3.11
CA GLU A 324 -34.88 -20.26 -1.74
C GLU A 324 -35.28 -21.65 -1.26
N HIS A 325 -35.89 -22.47 -2.11
CA HIS A 325 -36.21 -23.87 -1.79
C HIS A 325 -34.95 -24.71 -1.52
N ILE A 326 -33.96 -24.64 -2.42
CA ILE A 326 -32.68 -25.37 -2.25
C ILE A 326 -31.95 -24.90 -0.99
N GLN A 327 -31.96 -23.59 -0.72
CA GLN A 327 -31.36 -23.02 0.50
C GLN A 327 -32.09 -23.52 1.74
N GLY A 328 -33.43 -23.52 1.73
CA GLY A 328 -34.24 -24.03 2.83
C GLY A 328 -34.03 -25.53 3.10
N GLU A 329 -33.91 -26.36 2.05
CA GLU A 329 -33.58 -27.78 2.19
C GLU A 329 -32.18 -27.99 2.79
N ARG A 330 -31.18 -27.21 2.35
CA ARG A 330 -29.83 -27.24 2.93
C ARG A 330 -29.87 -26.89 4.41
N ASP A 331 -30.54 -25.81 4.77
CA ASP A 331 -30.65 -25.36 6.17
C ASP A 331 -31.36 -26.40 7.04
N GLN A 332 -32.41 -27.05 6.53
CA GLN A 332 -33.09 -28.15 7.24
C GLN A 332 -32.16 -29.33 7.50
N ILE A 333 -31.36 -29.74 6.50
CA ILE A 333 -30.38 -30.82 6.66
C ILE A 333 -29.34 -30.45 7.73
N TYR A 334 -28.82 -29.22 7.72
CA TYR A 334 -27.88 -28.74 8.73
C TYR A 334 -28.50 -28.78 10.15
N MET A 335 -29.73 -28.31 10.31
CA MET A 335 -30.44 -28.32 11.59
C MET A 335 -30.69 -29.75 12.11
N GLU A 336 -31.04 -30.69 11.22
CA GLU A 336 -31.27 -32.08 11.58
C GLU A 336 -29.95 -32.79 12.01
N GLU A 337 -28.83 -32.49 11.34
CA GLU A 337 -27.51 -32.99 11.72
C GLU A 337 -27.04 -32.44 13.08
N GLU A 338 -27.32 -31.18 13.37
CA GLU A 338 -27.02 -30.57 14.68
C GLU A 338 -27.88 -31.16 15.80
N ALA A 339 -29.18 -31.34 15.57
CA ALA A 339 -30.09 -31.97 16.52
C ALA A 339 -29.67 -33.42 16.82
N ARG A 340 -29.24 -34.17 15.78
CA ARG A 340 -28.72 -35.53 15.95
C ARG A 340 -27.44 -35.56 16.80
N ARG A 341 -26.53 -34.59 16.61
CA ARG A 341 -25.33 -34.44 17.45
C ARG A 341 -25.68 -34.14 18.91
N GLN A 342 -26.64 -33.25 19.16
CA GLN A 342 -27.10 -32.92 20.52
C GLN A 342 -27.74 -34.13 21.21
N ALA A 343 -28.63 -34.86 20.53
CA ALA A 343 -29.27 -36.05 21.08
C ALA A 343 -28.27 -37.17 21.41
N GLU A 344 -27.18 -37.32 20.64
CA GLU A 344 -26.13 -38.29 20.95
C GLU A 344 -25.35 -37.89 22.22
N LEU A 345 -25.07 -36.59 22.40
CA LEU A 345 -24.44 -36.07 23.62
C LEU A 345 -25.33 -36.29 24.85
N GLU A 346 -26.63 -36.01 24.75
CA GLU A 346 -27.58 -36.22 25.85
C GLU A 346 -27.68 -37.70 26.26
N ARG A 347 -27.75 -38.63 25.29
CA ARG A 347 -27.75 -40.07 25.60
C ARG A 347 -26.47 -40.52 26.31
N ARG A 348 -25.31 -39.96 25.91
CA ARG A 348 -24.04 -40.25 26.60
C ARG A 348 -24.06 -39.75 28.04
N MET A 349 -24.54 -38.53 28.27
CA MET A 349 -24.69 -37.96 29.61
C MET A 349 -25.62 -38.82 30.49
N GLN A 350 -26.78 -39.23 29.97
CA GLN A 350 -27.71 -40.10 30.70
C GLN A 350 -27.11 -41.47 31.04
N SER A 351 -26.34 -42.06 30.11
CA SER A 351 -25.63 -43.32 30.38
C SER A 351 -24.53 -43.15 31.43
N GLU A 352 -23.81 -42.04 31.43
CA GLU A 352 -22.80 -41.73 32.45
C GLU A 352 -23.44 -41.53 33.83
N GLU A 353 -24.59 -40.85 33.89
CA GLU A 353 -25.36 -40.66 35.12
C GLU A 353 -25.88 -41.98 35.69
N LEU A 354 -26.42 -42.87 34.86
CA LEU A 354 -26.85 -44.21 35.27
C LEU A 354 -25.68 -45.07 35.78
N ASN A 355 -24.50 -44.95 35.18
CA ASN A 355 -23.31 -45.67 35.64
C ASN A 355 -22.84 -45.15 37.01
N LEU A 356 -22.85 -43.83 37.22
CA LEU A 356 -22.53 -43.21 38.50
C LEU A 356 -23.50 -43.61 39.62
N GLN A 357 -24.80 -43.71 39.31
CA GLN A 357 -25.81 -44.19 40.26
C GLN A 357 -25.56 -45.64 40.68
N LYS A 358 -25.30 -46.54 39.74
CA LYS A 358 -24.96 -47.95 40.04
C LYS A 358 -23.68 -48.07 40.88
N GLU A 359 -22.66 -47.28 40.58
CA GLU A 359 -21.42 -47.26 41.37
C GLU A 359 -21.65 -46.72 42.79
N ALA A 360 -22.56 -45.76 42.97
CA ALA A 360 -22.96 -45.26 44.29
C ALA A 360 -23.73 -46.33 45.10
N GLU A 361 -24.66 -47.05 44.47
CA GLU A 361 -25.40 -48.15 45.09
C GLU A 361 -24.47 -49.30 45.53
N GLU A 362 -23.50 -49.69 44.68
CA GLU A 362 -22.50 -50.71 45.04
C GLU A 362 -21.61 -50.27 46.21
N ARG A 363 -21.25 -48.98 46.29
CA ARG A 363 -20.49 -48.45 47.43
C ARG A 363 -21.29 -48.46 48.73
N GLU A 364 -22.57 -48.12 48.70
CA GLU A 364 -23.44 -48.24 49.87
C GLU A 364 -23.58 -49.70 50.31
N ARG A 365 -23.74 -50.63 49.36
CA ARG A 365 -23.79 -52.07 49.66
C ARG A 365 -22.49 -52.56 50.33
N ARG A 366 -21.32 -52.18 49.81
CA ARG A 366 -20.02 -52.53 50.42
C ARG A 366 -19.87 -51.96 51.84
N LYS A 367 -20.31 -50.71 52.08
CA LYS A 367 -20.31 -50.13 53.44
C LYS A 367 -21.16 -50.96 54.40
N THR A 368 -22.35 -51.40 53.98
CA THR A 368 -23.21 -52.23 54.82
C THR A 368 -22.62 -53.61 55.11
N GLU A 369 -21.95 -54.21 54.12
CA GLU A 369 -21.26 -55.51 54.26
C GLU A 369 -20.05 -55.42 55.18
N ASP A 370 -19.25 -54.35 55.07
CA ASP A 370 -18.12 -54.07 55.95
C ASP A 370 -18.56 -53.81 57.40
N GLU A 371 -19.67 -53.09 57.60
CA GLU A 371 -20.24 -52.84 58.93
C GLU A 371 -20.71 -54.17 59.59
N GLN A 372 -21.37 -55.05 58.82
CA GLN A 372 -21.73 -56.39 59.28
C GLN A 372 -20.50 -57.27 59.57
N ALA A 373 -19.43 -57.13 58.79
CA ALA A 373 -18.18 -57.86 59.01
C ALA A 373 -17.44 -57.39 60.27
N ARG A 374 -17.44 -56.08 60.58
CA ARG A 374 -16.90 -55.52 61.82
C ARG A 374 -17.62 -56.05 63.06
N ILE A 375 -18.95 -56.12 63.03
CA ILE A 375 -19.76 -56.67 64.12
C ILE A 375 -19.45 -58.16 64.34
N ARG A 376 -19.36 -58.95 63.26
CA ARG A 376 -19.00 -60.37 63.33
C ARG A 376 -17.60 -60.60 63.92
N ARG A 377 -16.61 -59.80 63.52
CA ARG A 377 -15.24 -59.89 64.09
C ARG A 377 -15.23 -59.55 65.58
N ARG A 378 -16.00 -58.54 66.01
CA ARG A 378 -16.11 -58.18 67.44
C ARG A 378 -16.68 -59.32 68.29
N ILE A 379 -17.71 -60.02 67.77
CA ILE A 379 -18.32 -61.19 68.44
C ILE A 379 -17.35 -62.37 68.47
N ALA A 380 -16.62 -62.62 67.38
CA ALA A 380 -15.60 -63.66 67.31
C ALA A 380 -14.43 -63.39 68.28
N LEU A 381 -14.01 -62.13 68.43
CA LEU A 381 -12.97 -61.74 69.39
C LEU A 381 -13.40 -61.98 70.84
N GLY A 382 -14.67 -61.68 71.16
CA GLY A 382 -15.25 -61.98 72.47
C GLY A 382 -15.31 -63.49 72.76
N ASN A 383 -15.72 -64.29 71.78
CA ASN A 383 -15.75 -65.75 71.89
C ASN A 383 -14.36 -66.39 71.95
N TYR A 384 -13.37 -65.81 71.27
CA TYR A 384 -11.97 -66.27 71.29
C TYR A 384 -11.28 -65.98 72.62
N ASN A 385 -11.54 -64.82 73.24
CA ASN A 385 -10.97 -64.46 74.55
C ASN A 385 -11.51 -65.31 75.70
N LEU A 386 -12.71 -65.90 75.58
CA LEU A 386 -13.25 -66.84 76.57
C LEU A 386 -12.65 -68.25 76.46
N LEU A 387 -11.99 -68.58 75.34
CA LEU A 387 -11.47 -69.91 75.02
C LEU A 387 -9.94 -70.04 75.17
N MET A 388 -9.23 -68.95 75.47
CA MET A 388 -7.76 -68.90 75.56
C MET A 388 -7.19 -68.89 77.00
N GLU A 389 -8.02 -68.91 78.05
CA GLU A 389 -7.54 -69.08 79.45
C GLU A 389 -7.29 -70.55 79.86
N HIS A 390 -7.38 -71.52 78.94
CA HIS A 390 -6.99 -72.92 79.21
C HIS A 390 -6.09 -73.50 78.10
N LYS A 391 -4.84 -73.79 78.47
CA LYS A 391 -3.75 -74.51 77.76
C LYS A 391 -2.89 -73.74 76.73
N ILE A 392 -1.72 -73.33 77.25
CA ILE A 392 -0.37 -73.74 76.82
C ILE A 392 -0.06 -73.69 75.31
N GLY A 393 0.70 -72.67 74.91
CA GLY A 393 2.06 -72.90 74.39
C GLY A 393 2.39 -72.42 72.97
N ILE A 394 3.27 -71.40 72.93
CA ILE A 394 4.27 -71.07 71.88
C ILE A 394 3.72 -70.15 70.75
N LYS A 395 3.91 -68.82 70.84
CA LYS A 395 5.10 -67.99 70.44
C LYS A 395 5.27 -67.97 68.90
N LEU A 396 5.36 -66.86 68.15
CA LEU A 396 5.95 -65.52 68.34
C LEU A 396 5.36 -64.60 67.23
N ASP A 397 4.94 -63.38 67.53
CA ASP A 397 5.66 -62.09 67.30
C ASP A 397 5.34 -61.48 65.92
N SER A 398 5.19 -60.18 65.71
CA SER A 398 5.18 -59.00 66.57
C SER A 398 4.82 -57.82 65.66
N LYS A 399 4.14 -56.80 66.22
CA LYS A 399 4.46 -55.36 66.06
C LYS A 399 4.58 -54.84 64.62
N ASP A 400 3.67 -54.01 64.14
CA ASP A 400 3.59 -52.55 64.39
C ASP A 400 2.71 -52.01 63.22
N LEU A 401 1.87 -50.97 63.24
CA LEU A 401 1.87 -49.68 63.93
C LEU A 401 0.46 -49.10 64.09
N THR A 402 0.36 -48.35 65.19
CA THR A 402 -0.49 -47.23 65.61
C THR A 402 -1.27 -46.41 64.58
N GLU A 403 -2.59 -46.42 64.82
CA GLU A 403 -3.66 -45.41 64.86
C GLU A 403 -3.41 -43.87 64.76
N GLU A 404 -2.24 -43.37 64.34
CA GLU A 404 -1.95 -41.91 64.32
C GLU A 404 -1.59 -41.28 62.95
N GLN A 405 -1.92 -41.94 61.83
CA GLN A 405 -1.82 -41.32 60.49
C GLN A 405 -3.15 -41.30 59.72
N LEU A 406 -4.27 -41.49 60.43
CA LEU A 406 -5.57 -41.73 59.80
C LEU A 406 -6.30 -40.47 59.30
N ASP A 407 -5.77 -39.26 59.53
CA ASP A 407 -6.43 -37.99 59.14
C ASP A 407 -5.58 -37.07 58.25
N GLN A 408 -4.45 -37.55 57.70
CA GLN A 408 -3.59 -36.76 56.79
C GLN A 408 -3.31 -37.44 55.42
N PHE A 409 -4.10 -38.44 55.05
CA PHE A 409 -4.12 -39.10 53.73
C PHE A 409 -5.61 -39.28 53.37
N ASP A 410 -6.19 -38.89 52.22
CA ASP A 410 -5.66 -38.76 50.86
C ASP A 410 -6.58 -37.86 50.00
N ALA A 411 -7.03 -36.69 50.49
CA ALA A 411 -7.77 -35.75 49.64
C ALA A 411 -6.87 -35.22 48.48
N ASP A 412 -5.61 -34.91 48.80
CA ASP A 412 -4.62 -34.46 47.83
C ASP A 412 -4.19 -35.58 46.87
N LYS A 413 -4.03 -36.83 47.34
CA LYS A 413 -3.73 -37.96 46.44
C LYS A 413 -4.91 -38.33 45.54
N ILE A 414 -6.15 -38.15 45.98
CA ILE A 414 -7.33 -38.35 45.12
C ILE A 414 -7.39 -37.25 44.05
N LEU A 415 -7.11 -35.99 44.41
CA LEU A 415 -7.04 -34.87 43.46
C LEU A 415 -5.90 -35.08 42.45
N GLU A 416 -4.74 -35.52 42.91
CA GLU A 416 -3.57 -35.85 42.08
C GLU A 416 -3.88 -37.02 41.13
N LYS A 417 -4.55 -38.07 41.61
CA LYS A 417 -4.96 -39.21 40.76
C LYS A 417 -5.99 -38.80 39.70
N LYS A 418 -6.94 -37.92 40.03
CA LYS A 418 -7.87 -37.34 39.04
C LYS A 418 -7.16 -36.42 38.05
N ALA A 419 -6.21 -35.60 38.50
CA ALA A 419 -5.40 -34.76 37.63
C ALA A 419 -4.56 -35.60 36.65
N LEU A 420 -4.00 -36.72 37.11
CA LEU A 420 -3.28 -37.69 36.26
C LEU A 420 -4.20 -38.35 35.23
N GLU A 421 -5.42 -38.74 35.60
CA GLU A 421 -6.40 -39.30 34.66
C GLU A 421 -6.88 -38.28 33.60
N VAL A 422 -7.12 -37.03 34.00
CA VAL A 422 -7.46 -35.94 33.06
C VAL A 422 -6.30 -35.65 32.12
N ASN A 423 -5.06 -35.62 32.63
CA ASN A 423 -3.88 -35.45 31.80
C ASN A 423 -3.66 -36.62 30.84
N LYS A 424 -3.96 -37.85 31.25
CA LYS A 424 -3.93 -39.03 30.39
C LYS A 424 -4.96 -38.93 29.26
N LYS A 425 -6.22 -38.58 29.58
CA LYS A 425 -7.27 -38.37 28.56
C LYS A 425 -6.94 -37.25 27.59
N ARG A 426 -6.36 -36.14 28.06
CA ARG A 426 -5.86 -35.05 27.20
C ARG A 426 -4.77 -35.54 26.25
N LYS A 427 -3.80 -36.33 26.74
CA LYS A 427 -2.76 -36.93 25.89
C LYS A 427 -3.36 -37.85 24.82
N GLU A 428 -4.28 -38.74 25.20
CA GLU A 428 -4.97 -39.63 24.25
C GLU A 428 -5.76 -38.86 23.18
N LEU A 429 -6.43 -37.75 23.54
CA LEU A 429 -7.10 -36.89 22.57
C LEU A 429 -6.11 -36.17 21.64
N THR A 430 -4.99 -35.69 22.16
CA THR A 430 -3.95 -35.07 21.30
C THR A 430 -3.30 -36.08 20.36
N GLU A 431 -3.14 -37.34 20.77
CA GLU A 431 -2.63 -38.41 19.91
C GLU A 431 -3.63 -38.79 18.82
N LYS A 432 -4.93 -38.88 19.15
CA LYS A 432 -6.00 -39.07 18.16
C LYS A 432 -6.08 -37.91 17.16
N ALA A 433 -5.98 -36.68 17.63
CA ALA A 433 -5.93 -35.50 16.76
C ALA A 433 -4.70 -35.52 15.83
N LYS A 434 -3.52 -35.89 16.34
CA LYS A 434 -2.30 -36.08 15.52
C LYS A 434 -2.47 -37.20 14.48
N ALA A 435 -3.16 -38.29 14.83
CA ALA A 435 -3.44 -39.38 13.89
C ALA A 435 -4.43 -38.96 12.79
N MET A 436 -5.46 -38.18 13.12
CA MET A 436 -6.39 -37.60 12.14
C MET A 436 -5.70 -36.58 11.23
N ALA A 437 -4.84 -35.72 11.77
CA ALA A 437 -4.04 -34.78 10.98
C ALA A 437 -3.16 -35.51 9.96
N LYS A 438 -2.47 -36.58 10.37
CA LYS A 438 -1.68 -37.42 9.44
C LYS A 438 -2.55 -38.05 8.34
N LYS A 439 -3.76 -38.51 8.66
CA LYS A 439 -4.69 -39.04 7.65
C LYS A 439 -5.11 -37.98 6.65
N LEU A 440 -5.36 -36.75 7.11
CA LEU A 440 -5.70 -35.62 6.25
C LEU A 440 -4.53 -35.21 5.35
N ASP A 441 -3.30 -35.22 5.87
CA ASP A 441 -2.09 -34.99 5.06
C ASP A 441 -1.93 -36.05 3.97
N TYR A 442 -2.12 -37.34 4.30
CA TYR A 442 -2.06 -38.42 3.31
C TYR A 442 -3.16 -38.33 2.26
N TYR A 443 -4.38 -37.96 2.65
CA TYR A 443 -5.49 -37.75 1.73
C TYR A 443 -5.22 -36.58 0.78
N THR A 444 -4.82 -35.42 1.32
CA THR A 444 -4.47 -34.23 0.53
C THR A 444 -3.32 -34.53 -0.43
N ARG A 445 -2.32 -35.32 0.01
CA ARG A 445 -1.22 -35.75 -0.86
C ARG A 445 -1.71 -36.67 -1.99
N ALA A 446 -2.62 -37.59 -1.71
CA ALA A 446 -3.20 -38.46 -2.74
C ALA A 446 -3.98 -37.64 -3.78
N CYS A 447 -4.83 -36.69 -3.34
CA CYS A 447 -5.54 -35.77 -4.24
C CYS A 447 -4.57 -34.99 -5.14
N ARG A 448 -3.50 -34.41 -4.57
CA ARG A 448 -2.49 -33.67 -5.34
C ARG A 448 -1.75 -34.54 -6.35
N LEU A 449 -1.49 -35.81 -6.03
CA LEU A 449 -0.82 -36.73 -6.96
C LEU A 449 -1.71 -37.07 -8.15
N GLU A 450 -3.03 -37.15 -7.96
CA GLU A 450 -4.02 -37.34 -9.03
C GLU A 450 -4.25 -36.06 -9.84
N GLU A 451 -4.18 -34.88 -9.22
CA GLU A 451 -4.35 -33.58 -9.88
C GLU A 451 -3.15 -33.18 -10.75
N LEU A 452 -1.92 -33.46 -10.30
CA LEU A 452 -0.69 -33.07 -10.98
C LEU A 452 -0.64 -33.45 -12.48
N PRO A 453 -0.98 -34.68 -12.91
CA PRO A 453 -0.97 -35.03 -14.33
C PRO A 453 -2.02 -34.26 -15.15
N LEU A 454 -3.19 -33.94 -14.56
CA LEU A 454 -4.23 -33.15 -15.23
C LEU A 454 -3.75 -31.70 -15.45
N LEU A 455 -3.08 -31.13 -14.45
CA LEU A 455 -2.48 -29.80 -14.55
C LEU A 455 -1.35 -29.76 -15.57
N MET A 456 -0.47 -30.77 -15.60
CA MET A 456 0.59 -30.86 -16.61
C MET A 456 0.02 -30.96 -18.02
N ALA A 457 -1.01 -31.79 -18.22
CA ALA A 457 -1.69 -31.93 -19.51
C ALA A 457 -2.41 -30.64 -19.96
N ALA A 458 -2.89 -29.82 -19.01
CA ALA A 458 -3.49 -28.52 -19.32
C ALA A 458 -2.45 -27.45 -19.70
N VAL A 459 -1.24 -27.51 -19.12
CA VAL A 459 -0.16 -26.54 -19.36
C VAL A 459 0.55 -26.77 -20.70
N GLU A 460 0.68 -28.02 -21.16
CA GLU A 460 1.31 -28.34 -22.45
C GLU A 460 0.76 -27.54 -23.65
N PRO A 461 -0.56 -27.52 -23.92
CA PRO A 461 -1.10 -26.77 -25.07
C PRO A 461 -0.97 -25.26 -24.90
N GLU A 462 -0.97 -24.74 -23.68
CA GLU A 462 -0.78 -23.31 -23.40
C GLU A 462 0.68 -22.89 -23.66
N ALA A 463 1.63 -23.75 -23.28
CA ALA A 463 3.05 -23.55 -23.55
C ALA A 463 3.36 -23.61 -25.06
N GLU A 464 2.69 -24.49 -25.81
CA GLU A 464 2.79 -24.56 -27.27
C GLU A 464 2.28 -23.28 -27.93
N LYS A 465 1.07 -22.81 -27.58
CA LYS A 465 0.52 -21.54 -28.09
C LYS A 465 1.43 -20.36 -27.77
N SER A 466 1.94 -20.29 -26.55
CA SER A 466 2.86 -19.22 -26.13
C SER A 466 4.16 -19.23 -26.95
N ARG A 467 4.69 -20.41 -27.29
CA ARG A 467 5.85 -20.54 -28.18
C ARG A 467 5.53 -20.09 -29.60
N GLU A 468 4.39 -20.48 -30.15
CA GLU A 468 3.95 -20.08 -31.49
C GLU A 468 3.76 -18.56 -31.60
N GLU A 469 3.16 -17.93 -30.58
CA GLU A 469 2.98 -16.48 -30.51
C GLU A 469 4.32 -15.75 -30.39
N HIS A 470 5.23 -16.26 -29.56
CA HIS A 470 6.58 -15.70 -29.44
C HIS A 470 7.35 -15.80 -30.76
N GLU A 471 7.32 -16.95 -31.43
CA GLU A 471 7.95 -17.13 -32.74
C GLU A 471 7.34 -16.24 -33.82
N ARG A 472 6.03 -15.99 -33.78
CA ARG A 472 5.35 -15.07 -34.69
C ARG A 472 5.80 -13.63 -34.45
N SER A 473 5.82 -13.19 -33.19
CA SER A 473 6.31 -11.86 -32.80
C SER A 473 7.78 -11.65 -33.21
N MET A 474 8.63 -12.63 -32.99
CA MET A 474 10.04 -12.57 -33.39
C MET A 474 10.21 -12.45 -34.92
N ARG A 475 9.40 -13.19 -35.70
CA ARG A 475 9.38 -13.08 -37.16
C ARG A 475 8.94 -11.69 -37.62
N GLU A 476 7.89 -11.14 -37.04
CA GLU A 476 7.41 -9.78 -37.36
C GLU A 476 8.47 -8.70 -37.06
N ILE A 477 9.17 -8.82 -35.93
CA ILE A 477 10.27 -7.91 -35.57
C ILE A 477 11.43 -8.03 -36.57
N GLU A 478 11.80 -9.25 -36.97
CA GLU A 478 12.87 -9.47 -37.94
C GLU A 478 12.50 -8.91 -39.33
N GLU A 479 11.26 -9.12 -39.78
CA GLU A 479 10.74 -8.57 -41.03
C GLU A 479 10.69 -7.03 -41.00
N HIS A 480 10.22 -6.45 -39.90
CA HIS A 480 10.19 -5.00 -39.72
C HIS A 480 11.60 -4.40 -39.72
N SER A 481 12.54 -5.03 -39.00
CA SER A 481 13.95 -4.61 -38.95
C SER A 481 14.62 -4.68 -40.33
N LYS A 482 14.37 -5.75 -41.10
CA LYS A 482 14.84 -5.87 -42.49
C LYS A 482 14.25 -4.76 -43.38
N ALA A 483 12.95 -4.53 -43.30
CA ALA A 483 12.28 -3.49 -44.08
C ALA A 483 12.76 -2.08 -43.74
N GLU A 484 12.96 -1.77 -42.45
CA GLU A 484 13.54 -0.50 -42.01
C GLU A 484 14.98 -0.34 -42.49
N HIS A 485 15.80 -1.39 -42.39
CA HIS A 485 17.18 -1.37 -42.87
C HIS A 485 17.24 -1.11 -44.38
N GLU A 486 16.36 -1.73 -45.17
CA GLU A 486 16.24 -1.48 -46.61
C GLU A 486 15.84 -0.03 -46.91
N ARG A 487 14.88 0.53 -46.16
CA ARG A 487 14.48 1.95 -46.29
C ARG A 487 15.64 2.89 -45.96
N GLN A 488 16.35 2.64 -44.86
CA GLN A 488 17.51 3.44 -44.44
C GLN A 488 18.66 3.35 -45.45
N LEU A 489 18.91 2.18 -46.04
CA LEU A 489 19.90 2.03 -47.12
C LEU A 489 19.49 2.81 -48.37
N ALA A 490 18.22 2.76 -48.77
CA ALA A 490 17.71 3.53 -49.89
C ALA A 490 17.85 5.05 -49.65
N GLU A 491 17.51 5.51 -48.44
CA GLU A 491 17.63 6.92 -48.05
C GLU A 491 19.10 7.36 -47.96
N LYS A 492 19.98 6.54 -47.37
CA LYS A 492 21.42 6.77 -47.37
C LYS A 492 21.97 6.91 -48.80
N ASN A 493 21.58 6.02 -49.71
CA ASN A 493 21.99 6.09 -51.11
C ASN A 493 21.48 7.36 -51.80
N ARG A 494 20.26 7.81 -51.48
CA ARG A 494 19.71 9.10 -51.94
C ARG A 494 20.54 10.28 -51.40
N LEU A 495 20.86 10.29 -50.11
CA LEU A 495 21.61 11.38 -49.45
C LEU A 495 23.08 11.44 -49.89
N ILE A 496 23.70 10.31 -50.23
CA ILE A 496 25.07 10.28 -50.79
C ILE A 496 25.17 11.14 -52.07
N ARG A 497 24.11 11.21 -52.88
CA ARG A 497 24.09 12.05 -54.09
C ARG A 497 24.24 13.54 -53.76
N MET A 498 23.70 13.99 -52.63
CA MET A 498 23.77 15.38 -52.18
C MET A 498 25.07 15.72 -51.44
N LYS A 499 25.92 14.72 -51.15
CA LYS A 499 27.17 14.92 -50.38
C LYS A 499 28.13 15.88 -51.09
N ALA A 500 28.20 15.83 -52.41
CA ALA A 500 29.04 16.75 -53.20
C ALA A 500 28.54 18.21 -53.08
N ASP A 501 27.23 18.42 -53.21
CA ASP A 501 26.62 19.76 -53.10
C ASP A 501 26.77 20.35 -51.69
N VAL A 502 26.63 19.52 -50.66
CA VAL A 502 26.87 19.91 -49.26
C VAL A 502 28.33 20.29 -49.04
N GLN A 503 29.29 19.55 -49.60
CA GLN A 503 30.71 19.89 -49.49
C GLN A 503 31.04 21.21 -50.19
N VAL A 504 30.44 21.48 -51.36
CA VAL A 504 30.57 22.75 -52.07
C VAL A 504 29.95 23.88 -51.24
N SER A 505 28.76 23.70 -50.67
CA SER A 505 28.12 24.69 -49.81
C SER A 505 28.95 25.01 -48.56
N ILE A 506 29.55 23.99 -47.93
CA ILE A 506 30.40 24.17 -46.74
C ILE A 506 31.68 24.94 -47.10
N LEU A 507 32.27 24.68 -48.27
CA LEU A 507 33.41 25.44 -48.78
C LEU A 507 33.05 26.89 -49.07
N PHE A 508 31.87 27.16 -49.64
CA PHE A 508 31.37 28.53 -49.85
C PHE A 508 31.08 29.26 -48.54
N SER A 509 30.60 28.58 -47.49
CA SER A 509 30.34 29.20 -46.18
C SER A 509 31.57 29.43 -45.30
N ASN A 510 32.69 28.74 -45.58
CA ASN A 510 33.95 28.90 -44.84
C ASN A 510 34.90 29.91 -45.47
N LEU A 511 34.53 30.56 -46.58
CA LEU A 511 35.25 31.72 -47.08
C LEU A 511 34.96 32.91 -46.15
N PRO A 512 35.99 33.54 -45.54
CA PRO A 512 35.78 34.72 -44.71
C PRO A 512 35.17 35.83 -45.57
N ASN A 513 34.06 36.40 -45.11
CA ASN A 513 33.38 37.54 -45.71
C ASN A 513 34.37 38.68 -46.02
N GLN A 514 34.85 38.71 -47.27
CA GLN A 514 35.61 39.81 -47.84
C GLN A 514 34.96 40.26 -49.16
N PHE A 515 33.66 40.49 -49.19
CA PHE A 515 33.09 41.39 -50.20
C PHE A 515 31.93 42.19 -49.59
N PRO A 516 31.94 43.53 -49.72
CA PRO A 516 30.89 44.37 -49.15
C PRO A 516 29.62 44.21 -49.98
N PHE A 517 28.48 44.23 -49.29
CA PHE A 517 27.16 44.37 -49.89
C PHE A 517 27.13 45.56 -50.86
N SER A 518 27.03 45.28 -52.17
CA SER A 518 26.43 46.19 -53.13
C SER A 518 25.98 45.43 -54.38
N THR A 519 24.67 45.45 -54.62
CA THR A 519 24.00 45.46 -55.93
C THR A 519 24.43 44.41 -56.97
N CYS A 520 23.65 43.33 -57.09
CA CYS A 520 23.29 42.75 -58.39
C CYS A 520 22.05 41.86 -58.24
N PHE A 521 20.87 42.50 -58.24
CA PHE A 521 19.66 41.87 -58.74
C PHE A 521 19.83 41.66 -60.25
N THR A 522 19.14 40.66 -60.80
CA THR A 522 18.99 40.32 -62.24
C THR A 522 20.13 39.59 -62.95
N VAL A 523 19.97 38.27 -63.14
CA VAL A 523 19.66 37.57 -64.42
C VAL A 523 20.26 36.16 -64.41
N PHE A 524 19.40 35.14 -64.54
CA PHE A 524 19.55 33.79 -65.11
C PHE A 524 18.48 32.92 -64.40
N GLY A 525 17.26 32.72 -64.88
CA GLY A 525 16.79 32.63 -66.25
C GLY A 525 16.78 31.17 -66.71
N TYR A 526 15.95 30.29 -66.12
CA TYR A 526 15.47 29.05 -66.77
C TYR A 526 14.10 28.60 -66.21
N ASN A 527 13.08 28.83 -67.04
CA ASN A 527 11.81 28.13 -67.24
C ASN A 527 11.33 27.09 -66.21
N PHE A 528 10.20 27.41 -65.55
CA PHE A 528 9.19 26.41 -65.20
C PHE A 528 7.88 26.79 -65.91
N TYR A 529 7.52 26.00 -66.92
CA TYR A 529 6.20 25.98 -67.54
C TYR A 529 5.15 25.50 -66.52
N PRO A 530 3.94 26.08 -66.49
CA PRO A 530 2.78 25.44 -65.92
C PRO A 530 2.09 24.62 -67.02
N PHE A 531 1.83 23.33 -66.80
CA PHE A 531 0.91 22.57 -67.64
C PHE A 531 -0.18 21.95 -66.77
N MET A 532 -1.37 22.50 -66.93
CA MET A 532 -2.65 21.89 -66.56
C MET A 532 -2.95 20.68 -67.47
N ALA A 533 -3.64 19.71 -66.87
CA ALA A 533 -4.60 18.77 -67.46
C ALA A 533 -4.08 17.67 -68.42
N SER A 534 -4.11 16.42 -67.93
CA SER A 534 -5.07 15.37 -68.33
C SER A 534 -5.13 14.28 -67.27
#